data_AF-A0A9P5WB48-F1
#
_entry.id   AF-A0A9P5WB48-F1
#
_cell.length_a   1.000
_cell.length_b   1.000
_cell.length_c   1.000
_cell.angle_alpha   90.00
_cell.angle_beta   90.00
_cell.angle_gamma   90.00
#
_symmetry.space_group_name_H-M   'P 1'
#
loop_
_entity.id
_entity.type
_entity.pdbx_description
1 polymer ?
#
loop_
_entity_poly.entity_id
_entity_poly.type
_entity_poly.pdbx_seq_one_letter_code
_entity_poly.pdbx_strand_id
1 'polypeptide(L)'
;MSFMAKAPEESSPSSNDSQLERTRRPSCLNWSIVKALDMPSDFVLKSIEFTIQDEEETEKPIHSTVIEVHESKPELPEEGWSFEEALLDENHCYAIAAQSVAEKTIFDEDSTGRNS
;
A
#
# COMPACT_ATOMS: atom_id res chain seq x y z
N MET A 1 11.84 46.28 37.58
CA MET A 1 12.31 45.11 36.79
C MET A 1 11.09 44.53 36.11
N SER A 2 10.98 44.67 34.80
CA SER A 2 9.85 44.14 34.03
C SER A 2 10.33 42.90 33.30
N PHE A 3 9.86 41.73 33.72
CA PHE A 3 10.11 40.47 33.01
C PHE A 3 8.94 40.27 32.05
N MET A 4 9.14 40.65 30.79
CA MET A 4 8.26 40.19 29.72
C MET A 4 8.55 38.70 29.50
N ALA A 5 7.66 37.85 29.99
CA ALA A 5 7.63 36.45 29.62
C ALA A 5 7.23 36.36 28.15
N LYS A 6 8.18 35.93 27.31
CA LYS A 6 7.95 35.58 25.91
C LYS A 6 7.00 34.39 25.88
N ALA A 7 5.83 34.57 25.27
CA ALA A 7 4.90 33.47 25.06
C ALA A 7 5.57 32.39 24.18
N PRO A 8 5.38 31.10 24.47
CA PRO A 8 5.81 30.04 23.56
C PRO A 8 5.02 30.20 22.25
N GLU A 9 5.73 30.24 21.13
CA GLU A 9 5.11 30.01 19.82
C GLU A 9 4.66 28.56 19.82
N GLU A 10 3.41 28.32 20.20
CA GLU A 10 2.71 27.09 19.83
C GLU A 10 2.53 27.14 18.32
N SER A 11 3.53 26.59 17.61
CA SER A 11 3.37 26.14 16.23
C SER A 11 2.26 25.10 16.23
N SER A 12 1.03 25.58 16.06
CA SER A 12 -0.13 24.73 15.89
C SER A 12 0.17 23.82 14.69
N PRO A 13 0.15 22.47 14.84
CA PRO A 13 0.33 21.59 13.71
C PRO A 13 -0.76 21.97 12.70
N SER A 14 -0.35 22.30 11.48
CA SER A 14 -1.32 22.71 10.47
C SER A 14 -2.28 21.54 10.29
N SER A 15 -3.58 21.78 10.34
CA SER A 15 -4.59 20.73 10.19
C SER A 15 -4.43 19.93 8.88
N ASN A 16 -3.72 20.52 7.91
CA ASN A 16 -3.39 19.94 6.62
C ASN A 16 -2.34 18.82 6.73
N ASP A 17 -1.36 18.93 7.65
CA ASP A 17 -0.30 17.93 7.80
C ASP A 17 -0.88 16.57 8.21
N SER A 18 -1.84 16.57 9.15
CA SER A 18 -2.48 15.32 9.60
C SER A 18 -3.39 14.64 8.56
N GLN A 19 -3.87 15.35 7.53
CA GLN A 19 -4.61 14.75 6.42
C GLN A 19 -3.67 14.24 5.34
N LEU A 20 -2.55 14.94 5.11
CA LEU A 20 -1.50 14.54 4.19
C LEU A 20 -0.83 13.24 4.67
N GLU A 21 -0.50 13.14 5.95
CA GLU A 21 0.04 11.91 6.55
C GLU A 21 -0.94 10.74 6.41
N ARG A 22 -2.23 10.95 6.73
CA ARG A 22 -3.28 9.91 6.59
C ARG A 22 -3.48 9.38 5.17
N THR A 23 -3.10 10.14 4.15
CA THR A 23 -3.27 9.72 2.74
C THR A 23 -1.99 9.16 2.13
N ARG A 24 -0.83 9.32 2.78
CA ARG A 24 0.46 8.90 2.24
C ARG A 24 0.64 7.38 2.26
N ARG A 25 0.43 6.74 3.40
CA ARG A 25 0.56 5.27 3.54
C ARG A 25 -0.38 4.49 2.63
N PRO A 26 -1.70 4.79 2.58
CA PRO A 26 -2.59 4.19 1.59
C PRO A 26 -2.09 4.38 0.15
N SER A 27 -1.50 5.54 -0.17
CA SER A 27 -0.95 5.80 -1.51
C SER A 27 0.29 4.95 -1.81
N CYS A 28 1.23 4.81 -0.85
CA CYS A 28 2.39 3.93 -0.97
C CYS A 28 1.97 2.48 -1.26
N LEU A 29 1.02 1.97 -0.48
CA LEU A 29 0.47 0.62 -0.65
C LEU A 29 -0.19 0.43 -2.02
N ASN A 30 -1.02 1.39 -2.46
CA ASN A 30 -1.68 1.33 -3.76
C ASN A 30 -0.66 1.24 -4.90
N TRP A 31 0.36 2.10 -4.87
CA TRP A 31 1.43 2.09 -5.87
C TRP A 31 2.25 0.80 -5.88
N SER A 32 2.44 0.18 -4.71
CA SER A 32 3.17 -1.08 -4.62
C SER A 32 2.46 -2.21 -5.37
N ILE A 33 1.13 -2.28 -5.32
CA ILE A 33 0.33 -3.26 -6.06
C ILE A 33 0.36 -2.98 -7.57
N VAL A 34 0.14 -1.73 -7.99
CA VAL A 34 0.20 -1.37 -9.43
C VAL A 34 1.52 -1.82 -10.05
N LYS A 35 2.62 -1.60 -9.33
CA LYS A 35 3.96 -2.01 -9.76
C LYS A 35 4.15 -3.53 -9.74
N ALA A 36 3.68 -4.22 -8.71
CA ALA A 36 3.81 -5.68 -8.61
C ALA A 36 3.03 -6.40 -9.73
N LEU A 37 1.92 -5.81 -10.19
CA LEU A 37 1.10 -6.32 -11.28
C LEU A 37 1.57 -5.87 -12.68
N ASP A 38 2.64 -5.08 -12.77
CA ASP A 38 3.10 -4.44 -14.02
C ASP A 38 1.99 -3.67 -14.76
N MET A 39 1.12 -3.01 -13.99
CA MET A 39 -0.02 -2.26 -14.53
C MET A 39 0.38 -0.81 -14.88
N PRO A 40 -0.32 -0.17 -15.83
CA PRO A 40 -0.12 1.24 -16.14
C PRO A 40 -0.28 2.15 -14.93
N SER A 41 0.47 3.26 -14.88
CA SER A 41 0.41 4.23 -13.77
C SER A 41 -0.94 4.93 -13.59
N ASP A 42 -1.76 4.95 -14.64
CA ASP A 42 -3.14 5.47 -14.63
C ASP A 42 -4.17 4.40 -14.25
N PHE A 43 -3.71 3.19 -13.91
CA PHE A 43 -4.58 2.13 -13.44
C PHE A 43 -5.19 2.50 -12.08
N VAL A 44 -6.52 2.52 -12.03
CA VAL A 44 -7.26 2.87 -10.83
C VAL A 44 -7.67 1.60 -10.10
N LEU A 45 -7.02 1.33 -8.97
CA LEU A 45 -7.37 0.25 -8.03
C LEU A 45 -8.62 0.61 -7.20
N LYS A 46 -9.70 1.04 -7.87
CA LYS A 46 -10.99 1.42 -7.24
C LYS A 46 -11.63 0.28 -6.44
N SER A 47 -11.15 -0.94 -6.66
CA SER A 47 -11.70 -2.16 -6.12
C SER A 47 -10.86 -2.80 -5.01
N ILE A 48 -9.73 -2.20 -4.63
CA ILE A 48 -8.88 -2.69 -3.54
C ILE A 48 -9.03 -1.77 -2.33
N GLU A 49 -9.38 -2.36 -1.19
CA GLU A 49 -9.32 -1.73 0.11
C GLU A 49 -8.16 -2.33 0.91
N PHE A 50 -7.37 -1.47 1.56
CA PHE A 50 -6.30 -1.90 2.44
C PHE A 50 -6.82 -1.91 3.86
N THR A 51 -6.80 -3.08 4.50
CA THR A 51 -7.03 -3.19 5.93
C THR A 51 -5.69 -3.00 6.63
N ILE A 52 -5.42 -1.73 6.94
CA ILE A 52 -4.26 -1.33 7.74
C ILE A 52 -4.65 -1.50 9.21
N GLN A 53 -3.95 -2.36 9.94
CA GLN A 53 -4.16 -2.46 11.39
C GLN A 53 -3.73 -1.13 12.04
N ASP A 54 -4.33 -0.76 13.18
CA ASP A 54 -4.06 0.48 13.96
C ASP A 54 -2.63 0.54 14.56
N GLU A 55 -1.64 0.07 13.81
CA GLU A 55 -0.22 0.24 14.08
C GLU A 55 0.18 1.66 13.66
N GLU A 56 0.76 2.39 14.62
CA GLU A 56 1.37 3.68 14.40
C GLU A 56 2.43 3.55 13.30
N GLU A 57 2.49 4.54 12.39
CA GLU A 57 3.51 4.56 11.35
C GLU A 57 4.89 4.68 11.99
N THR A 58 5.79 3.77 11.64
CA THR A 58 7.15 3.77 12.19
C THR A 58 8.18 3.53 11.10
N GLU A 59 9.44 3.82 11.41
CA GLU A 59 10.58 3.43 10.57
C GLU A 59 10.85 1.91 10.59
N LYS A 60 10.15 1.15 11.46
CA LYS A 60 10.25 -0.30 11.49
C LYS A 60 9.29 -0.92 10.48
N PRO A 61 9.73 -1.98 9.76
CA PRO A 61 8.86 -2.70 8.84
C PRO A 61 7.59 -3.23 9.52
N ILE A 62 6.44 -2.92 8.90
CA ILE A 62 5.12 -3.44 9.23
C ILE A 62 4.73 -4.48 8.17
N HIS A 63 4.27 -5.65 8.63
CA HIS A 63 3.90 -6.78 7.78
C HIS A 63 2.46 -7.26 8.00
N SER A 64 1.69 -6.54 8.81
CA SER A 64 0.33 -6.91 9.22
C SER A 64 -0.76 -6.43 8.26
N THR A 65 -0.38 -5.63 7.25
CA THR A 65 -1.28 -5.06 6.25
C THR A 65 -1.80 -6.14 5.32
N VAL A 66 -3.11 -6.17 5.16
CA VAL A 66 -3.83 -7.10 4.28
C VAL A 66 -4.72 -6.34 3.31
N ILE A 67 -5.10 -6.98 2.21
CA ILE A 67 -6.03 -6.40 1.23
C ILE A 67 -7.38 -7.11 1.28
N GLU A 68 -8.42 -6.33 1.05
CA GLU A 68 -9.74 -6.81 0.67
C GLU A 68 -10.03 -6.34 -0.76
N VAL A 69 -10.33 -7.28 -1.65
CA VAL A 69 -10.68 -6.98 -3.05
C VAL A 69 -12.20 -7.06 -3.17
N HIS A 70 -12.85 -5.91 -3.38
CA HIS A 70 -14.31 -5.82 -3.47
C HIS A 70 -14.84 -6.09 -4.87
N GLU A 71 -14.03 -5.79 -5.90
CA GLU A 71 -14.36 -6.11 -7.30
C GLU A 71 -13.11 -6.64 -8.03
N SER A 72 -13.14 -7.90 -8.43
CA SER A 72 -12.05 -8.61 -9.10
C SER A 72 -11.87 -8.22 -10.58
N LYS A 73 -12.06 -6.93 -10.92
CA LYS A 73 -11.77 -6.41 -12.26
C LYS A 73 -10.68 -5.35 -12.21
N PRO A 74 -9.51 -5.61 -12.83
CA PRO A 74 -9.07 -6.84 -13.48
C PRO A 74 -8.91 -7.99 -12.47
N GLU A 75 -8.77 -9.23 -12.95
CA GLU A 75 -8.63 -10.45 -12.15
C GLU A 75 -7.41 -10.35 -11.23
N LEU A 76 -7.62 -9.74 -10.07
CA LEU A 76 -6.65 -9.62 -8.99
C LEU A 76 -6.76 -10.89 -8.15
N PRO A 77 -5.66 -11.62 -7.94
CA PRO A 77 -5.66 -12.70 -6.97
C PRO A 77 -5.96 -12.12 -5.59
N GLU A 78 -7.03 -12.61 -4.95
CA GLU A 78 -7.39 -12.20 -3.59
C GLU A 78 -6.41 -12.74 -2.55
N GLU A 79 -5.77 -13.87 -2.87
CA GLU A 79 -4.86 -14.58 -1.98
C GLU A 79 -3.38 -14.42 -2.37
N GLY A 80 -2.51 -14.65 -1.39
CA GLY A 80 -1.07 -14.77 -1.61
C GLY A 80 -0.33 -13.45 -1.73
N TRP A 81 -1.00 -12.33 -1.49
CA TRP A 81 -0.35 -11.04 -1.29
C TRP A 81 0.27 -10.94 0.10
N SER A 82 1.45 -10.36 0.14
CA SER A 82 2.13 -9.94 1.36
C SER A 82 2.64 -8.53 1.16
N PHE A 83 2.63 -7.77 2.25
CA PHE A 83 3.02 -6.36 2.25
C PHE A 83 4.12 -6.12 3.27
N GLU A 84 5.04 -5.26 2.89
CA GLU A 84 6.00 -4.64 3.81
C GLU A 84 5.91 -3.14 3.61
N GLU A 85 5.71 -2.40 4.69
CA GLU A 85 5.69 -0.93 4.65
C GLU A 85 6.41 -0.34 5.86
N ALA A 86 7.00 0.84 5.68
CA ALA A 86 7.56 1.64 6.75
C ALA A 86 7.79 3.08 6.30
N LEU A 87 8.03 3.95 7.27
CA LEU A 87 8.56 5.29 7.04
C LEU A 87 10.05 5.22 6.72
N LEU A 88 10.49 5.99 5.73
CA LEU A 88 11.90 6.26 5.48
C LEU A 88 12.39 7.45 6.33
N ASP A 89 11.50 8.41 6.56
CA ASP A 89 11.66 9.56 7.45
C ASP A 89 10.26 10.17 7.73
N GLU A 90 10.21 11.33 8.40
CA GLU A 90 8.98 12.06 8.73
C GLU A 90 8.08 12.37 7.53
N ASN A 91 8.62 12.35 6.30
CA ASN A 91 7.96 12.76 5.07
C ASN A 91 8.05 11.74 3.93
N HIS A 92 8.46 10.50 4.19
CA HIS A 92 8.59 9.52 3.12
C HIS A 92 8.18 8.14 3.63
N CYS A 93 7.42 7.40 2.82
CA CYS A 93 7.14 5.99 3.05
C CYS A 93 7.63 5.15 1.89
N TYR A 94 7.79 3.86 2.16
CA TYR A 94 7.80 2.84 1.13
C TYR A 94 6.76 1.78 1.43
N ALA A 95 6.32 1.10 0.38
CA ALA A 95 5.58 -0.14 0.48
C ALA A 95 6.05 -1.10 -0.61
N ILE A 96 6.14 -2.37 -0.27
CA ILE A 96 6.47 -3.47 -1.15
C ILE A 96 5.29 -4.43 -1.13
N ALA A 97 4.74 -4.73 -2.30
CA ALA A 97 3.77 -5.79 -2.48
C ALA A 97 4.46 -6.98 -3.14
N ALA A 98 4.27 -8.17 -2.57
CA ALA A 98 4.76 -9.41 -3.15
C ALA A 98 3.62 -10.41 -3.28
N GLN A 99 3.49 -11.00 -4.48
CA GLN A 99 2.50 -12.02 -4.79
C GLN A 99 3.17 -13.39 -4.88
N SER A 100 2.78 -14.29 -3.98
CA SER A 100 3.35 -15.64 -3.89
C SER A 100 2.78 -16.64 -4.91
N VAL A 101 1.65 -16.32 -5.55
CA VAL A 101 0.92 -17.23 -6.47
C VAL A 101 1.28 -16.99 -7.96
N ALA A 102 2.38 -16.28 -8.24
CA ALA A 102 2.77 -15.91 -9.61
C ALA A 102 3.23 -17.09 -10.52
N GLU A 103 3.16 -18.35 -10.07
CA GLU A 103 3.54 -19.53 -10.85
C GLU A 103 2.39 -20.56 -10.94
N LYS A 104 1.32 -20.30 -11.71
CA LYS A 104 0.54 -21.40 -12.31
C LYS A 104 -0.50 -21.05 -13.40
N THR A 105 -0.12 -20.48 -14.54
CA THR A 105 -1.03 -20.52 -15.73
C THR A 105 -0.34 -20.29 -17.08
N ILE A 106 0.82 -20.90 -17.33
CA ILE A 106 1.33 -21.04 -18.70
C ILE A 106 2.00 -22.42 -18.74
N PHE A 107 1.57 -23.32 -19.63
CA PHE A 107 2.01 -24.74 -19.82
C PHE A 107 1.13 -25.89 -19.29
N ASP A 108 -0.20 -25.80 -19.38
CA ASP A 108 -1.04 -27.01 -19.46
C ASP A 108 -2.14 -26.86 -20.52
N GLU A 109 -1.76 -26.47 -21.72
CA GLU A 109 -2.59 -26.65 -22.92
C GLU A 109 -1.68 -26.99 -24.10
N ASP A 110 -1.31 -28.28 -24.24
CA ASP A 110 -1.44 -29.03 -25.49
C ASP A 110 -0.92 -30.47 -25.30
N SER A 111 -1.76 -31.34 -24.74
CA SER A 111 -1.61 -32.80 -24.88
C SER A 111 -2.97 -33.48 -24.86
N THR A 112 -3.94 -32.89 -25.55
CA THR A 112 -5.15 -33.60 -26.01
C THR A 112 -5.11 -33.78 -27.52
N GLY A 113 -4.07 -34.48 -27.98
CA GLY A 113 -4.08 -35.13 -29.28
C GLY A 113 -4.99 -36.37 -29.26
N ARG A 114 -6.30 -36.15 -29.39
CA ARG A 114 -7.27 -37.21 -29.74
C ARG A 114 -7.19 -37.50 -31.23
N ASN A 115 -7.02 -38.79 -31.54
CA ASN A 115 -7.56 -39.53 -32.68
C ASN A 115 -6.96 -39.28 -34.08
N SER A 116 -6.15 -40.24 -34.55
CA SER A 116 -6.44 -41.06 -35.74
C SER A 116 -5.66 -42.37 -35.67
#